data_AF-A0A4Y6RVQ3-F1
#
_entry.id   AF-A0A4Y6RVQ3-F1
#
_cell.length_a   1.000
_cell.length_b   1.000
_cell.length_c   1.000
_cell.angle_alpha   90.00
_cell.angle_beta   90.00
_cell.angle_gamma   90.00
#
_symmetry.space_group_name_H-M   'P 1'
#
loop_
_entity.id
_entity.type
_entity.pdbx_description
1 polymer ?
#
loop_
_entity_poly.entity_id
_entity_poly.type
_entity_poly.pdbx_seq_one_letter_code
_entity_poly.pdbx_strand_id
1 'polypeptide(L)' 'MTLFWPYYGINALPSGSASRRSRLRDLEARMDSFLVEKENSHGVCTRVLGNVKECKSRLRGELAHLK' A
#
# COMPACT_ATOMS: atom_id res chain seq x y z
N MET A 1 14.58 26.50 27.35
CA MET A 1 13.30 25.79 27.55
C MET A 1 12.34 26.24 26.45
N THR A 2 12.29 25.51 25.34
CA THR A 2 11.40 25.79 24.21
C THR A 2 10.30 24.74 24.18
N LEU A 3 9.06 25.23 24.13
CA LEU A 3 7.82 24.49 24.36
C LEU A 3 7.58 23.44 23.27
N PHE A 4 7.37 22.20 23.71
CA PHE A 4 7.04 21.05 22.88
C PHE A 4 5.56 21.14 22.46
N TRP A 5 5.31 21.55 21.21
CA TRP A 5 3.96 21.62 20.62
C TRP A 5 3.68 20.33 19.84
N PRO A 6 2.74 19.45 20.25
CA PRO A 6 2.74 18.06 19.77
C PRO A 6 1.90 17.79 18.52
N TYR A 7 1.49 18.80 17.73
CA TYR A 7 0.45 18.60 16.70
C TYR A 7 0.77 19.02 15.26
N TYR A 8 1.99 19.46 14.93
CA TYR A 8 2.36 19.79 13.54
C TYR A 8 3.40 18.84 12.92
N GLY A 9 3.46 17.61 13.41
CA GLY A 9 4.34 16.54 12.90
C GLY A 9 3.67 15.58 11.92
N ILE A 10 2.53 15.91 11.33
CA ILE A 10 1.81 14.98 10.45
C ILE A 10 2.04 15.36 8.99
N ASN A 11 3.02 14.66 8.41
CA ASN A 11 3.25 14.48 6.98
C ASN A 11 3.90 15.65 6.23
N ALA A 12 5.21 15.78 6.42
CA ALA A 12 6.08 16.16 5.31
C ALA A 12 5.79 15.21 4.13
N LEU A 13 4.98 15.67 3.19
CA LEU A 13 4.73 15.01 1.92
C LEU A 13 6.09 14.92 1.20
N PRO A 14 6.66 13.74 0.92
CA PRO A 14 7.81 13.69 0.03
C PRO A 14 7.24 13.89 -1.39
N SER A 15 7.25 15.14 -1.82
CA SER A 15 7.12 15.51 -3.23
C SER A 15 8.31 14.89 -3.97
N GLY A 16 8.05 13.82 -4.70
CA GLY A 16 9.05 13.12 -5.49
C GLY A 16 8.48 11.81 -6.02
N SER A 17 8.48 11.65 -7.34
CA SER A 17 8.06 10.41 -8.03
C SER A 17 8.72 9.14 -7.45
N ALA A 18 9.92 9.26 -6.88
CA ALA A 18 10.61 8.21 -6.12
C ALA A 18 9.84 7.76 -4.86
N SER A 19 9.21 8.69 -4.13
CA SER A 19 8.35 8.39 -2.97
C SER A 19 7.07 7.68 -3.37
N ARG A 20 6.42 8.11 -4.47
CA ARG A 20 5.22 7.43 -4.98
C ARG A 20 5.51 5.99 -5.36
N ARG A 21 6.61 5.73 -6.08
CA ARG A 21 7.01 4.36 -6.47
C ARG A 21 7.29 3.48 -5.24
N SER A 22 8.01 4.00 -4.25
CA SER A 22 8.29 3.29 -3.00
C SER A 22 7.00 2.94 -2.25
N ARG A 23 6.07 3.90 -2.13
CA ARG A 23 4.75 3.69 -1.51
C ARG A 23 3.92 2.64 -2.25
N LEU A 24 3.94 2.62 -3.58
CA LEU A 24 3.22 1.61 -4.37
C LEU A 24 3.86 0.22 -4.20
N ARG A 25 5.18 0.11 -4.10
CA ARG A 25 5.88 -1.16 -3.81
C ARG A 25 5.56 -1.69 -2.42
N ASP A 26 5.52 -0.83 -1.40
CA ASP A 26 5.09 -1.21 -0.05
C ASP A 26 3.65 -1.77 -0.07
N LEU A 27 2.76 -1.08 -0.79
CA LEU A 27 1.37 -1.52 -0.93
C LEU A 27 1.28 -2.87 -1.66
N GLU A 28 2.07 -3.07 -2.74
CA GLU A 28 2.16 -4.36 -3.44
C GLU A 28 2.59 -5.49 -2.48
N ALA A 29 3.64 -5.26 -1.67
CA ALA A 29 4.14 -6.25 -0.73
C ALA A 29 3.09 -6.62 0.33
N ARG A 30 2.39 -5.63 0.89
CA ARG A 30 1.33 -5.85 1.89
C ARG A 30 0.14 -6.61 1.32
N MET A 31 -0.24 -6.32 0.07
CA MET A 31 -1.29 -7.05 -0.63
C MET A 31 -0.89 -8.50 -0.88
N ASP A 32 0.38 -8.77 -1.19
CA ASP A 32 0.88 -10.13 -1.35
C ASP A 32 0.91 -10.91 -0.04
N SER A 33 1.41 -10.32 1.04
CA SER A 33 1.34 -10.95 2.36
C SER A 33 -0.11 -11.28 2.74
N PHE A 34 -1.03 -10.35 2.54
CA PHE A 34 -2.46 -10.58 2.80
C PHE A 34 -3.01 -11.74 1.97
N LEU A 35 -2.72 -11.80 0.67
CA LEU A 35 -3.21 -12.88 -0.18
C LEU A 35 -2.62 -14.22 0.23
N VAL A 36 -1.33 -14.31 0.55
CA VAL A 36 -0.68 -15.55 1.01
C VAL A 36 -1.29 -16.04 2.33
N GLU A 37 -1.51 -15.13 3.29
CA GLU A 37 -2.11 -15.48 4.58
C GLU A 37 -3.58 -15.89 4.46
N LYS A 38 -4.33 -15.25 3.55
CA LYS A 38 -5.79 -15.36 3.49
C LYS A 38 -6.31 -16.32 2.43
N GLU A 39 -5.54 -16.64 1.39
CA GLU A 39 -5.95 -17.61 0.37
C GLU A 39 -6.08 -19.03 0.92
N ASN A 40 -5.28 -19.38 1.93
CA ASN A 40 -5.33 -20.68 2.61
C ASN A 40 -6.24 -20.71 3.85
N SER A 41 -6.87 -19.59 4.18
CA SER A 41 -7.65 -19.46 5.42
C SER A 41 -9.12 -19.81 5.17
N HIS A 42 -9.57 -20.91 5.77
CA HIS A 42 -10.97 -21.37 5.72
C HIS A 42 -11.86 -20.39 6.51
N GLY A 43 -12.41 -19.39 5.83
CA GLY A 43 -13.26 -18.35 6.42
C GLY A 43 -13.15 -16.99 5.74
N VAL A 44 -12.23 -16.83 4.79
CA VAL A 44 -12.08 -15.58 4.06
C VAL A 44 -13.14 -15.46 2.97
N CYS A 45 -13.77 -14.30 2.91
CA CYS A 45 -14.71 -13.96 1.85
C CYS A 45 -13.98 -13.91 0.49
N THR A 46 -14.34 -14.83 -0.40
CA THR A 46 -13.76 -14.96 -1.76
C THR A 46 -13.87 -13.67 -2.57
N ARG A 47 -14.92 -12.88 -2.34
CA ARG A 47 -15.12 -11.56 -2.94
C ARG A 47 -14.02 -10.57 -2.54
N VAL A 48 -13.59 -10.59 -1.28
CA VAL A 48 -12.51 -9.72 -0.79
C VAL A 48 -11.18 -10.14 -1.42
N LEU A 49 -10.91 -11.44 -1.52
CA LEU A 49 -9.71 -11.94 -2.23
C LEU A 49 -9.71 -11.52 -3.70
N GLY A 50 -10.86 -11.63 -4.37
CA GLY A 50 -11.03 -11.16 -5.76
C GLY A 50 -10.72 -9.67 -5.91
N ASN A 51 -11.31 -8.84 -5.05
CA ASN A 51 -11.07 -7.39 -5.07
C ASN A 51 -9.60 -7.03 -4.81
N VAL A 52 -8.94 -7.72 -3.87
CA VAL A 52 -7.51 -7.51 -3.59
C VAL A 52 -6.65 -7.91 -4.79
N LYS A 53 -6.94 -9.04 -5.45
CA LYS A 53 -6.26 -9.45 -6.68
C LYS A 53 -6.44 -8.43 -7.82
N GLU A 54 -7.66 -7.90 -7.99
CA GLU A 54 -7.94 -6.86 -8.99
C GLU A 54 -7.17 -5.57 -8.70
N CYS A 55 -7.23 -5.08 -7.46
CA CYS A 55 -6.47 -3.90 -7.02
C CYS A 55 -4.97 -4.09 -7.24
N LYS A 56 -4.42 -5.29 -7.00
CA LYS A 56 -3.00 -5.59 -7.22
C LYS A 56 -2.64 -5.46 -8.70
N SER A 57 -3.49 -5.97 -9.58
CA SER A 57 -3.31 -5.88 -11.04
C SER A 57 -3.28 -4.42 -11.51
N ARG A 58 -4.23 -3.60 -11.05
CA ARG A 58 -4.27 -2.16 -11.36
C ARG A 58 -3.03 -1.43 -10.82
N LEU A 59 -2.60 -1.75 -9.61
CA LEU A 59 -1.43 -1.17 -8.99
C LEU A 59 -0.14 -1.49 -9.76
N ARG A 60 0.01 -2.74 -10.25
CA ARG A 60 1.13 -3.11 -11.14
C ARG A 60 1.13 -2.32 -12.44
N GLY A 61 -0.05 -2.06 -13.00
CA GLY A 61 -0.22 -1.15 -14.14
C GLY A 61 0.34 0.24 -13.83
N GLU A 62 -0.08 0.87 -12.74
CA GLU A 62 0.44 2.19 -12.35
C GLU A 62 1.96 2.19 -12.12
N LEU A 63 2.50 1.12 -11.53
CA LEU A 63 3.92 0.97 -11.28
C LEU A 63 4.72 0.86 -12.59
N ALA A 64 4.16 0.20 -13.61
CA ALA A 64 4.72 0.13 -14.95
C ALA A 64 4.64 1.47 -15.71
N HIS A 65 3.59 2.26 -15.47
CA HIS A 65 3.41 3.60 -16.07
C HIS A 65 4.30 4.69 -15.44
N LEU A 66 4.78 4.49 -14.21
CA LEU A 66 5.69 5.41 -13.52
C LEU A 66 7.16 5.26 -13.96
N LYS A 67 7.44 4.76 -15.17
CA LYS A 67 8.80 4.47 -15.66
C LYS A 67 9.61 5.73 -15.92
#